data_AF-A0A5C8K5Z8-F1
#
_entry.id   AF-A0A5C8K5Z8-F1
#
_cell.length_a   1.000
_cell.length_b   1.000
_cell.length_c   1.000
_cell.angle_alpha   90.00
_cell.angle_beta   90.00
_cell.angle_gamma   90.00
#
_symmetry.space_group_name_H-M   'P 1'
#
loop_
_entity.id
_entity.type
_entity.pdbx_description
1 polymer ?
#
loop_
_entity_poly.entity_id
_entity_poly.type
_entity_poly.pdbx_seq_one_letter_code
_entity_poly.pdbx_strand_id
1 'polypeptide(L)'
;MKNMKSNMSQLYTAMFAMLMLVLVSCGGNEKVGTQNMISGSSSKTWKADKELDAAGNKDKLTKEEKAETMQFYSDGRFALGGGGSLQTGTWSFDQSAKRLSLQFQGADVSENFTVEQLTEKEMRLVGGNGEKMELKAQ
;
A
#
# COMPACT_ATOMS: atom_id res chain seq x y z
N MET A 1 -8.59 -5.64 -69.38
CA MET A 1 -8.45 -6.09 -67.97
C MET A 1 -8.11 -4.88 -67.12
N LYS A 2 -8.79 -4.70 -65.99
CA LYS A 2 -8.94 -3.46 -65.22
C LYS A 2 -7.66 -3.07 -64.46
N ASN A 3 -7.45 -1.75 -64.40
CA ASN A 3 -6.41 -1.03 -63.67
C ASN A 3 -6.41 -1.37 -62.17
N MET A 4 -5.24 -1.74 -61.63
CA MET A 4 -5.04 -1.97 -60.20
C MET A 4 -4.36 -0.73 -59.59
N LYS A 5 -5.16 0.19 -59.08
CA LYS A 5 -4.72 1.28 -58.20
C LYS A 5 -5.34 1.11 -56.82
N SER A 6 -4.54 1.42 -55.80
CA SER A 6 -4.91 1.67 -54.40
C SER A 6 -4.87 0.48 -53.43
N ASN A 7 -3.66 0.10 -52.99
CA ASN A 7 -3.42 -0.70 -51.78
C ASN A 7 -2.55 0.05 -50.74
N MET A 8 -2.66 1.39 -50.64
CA MET A 8 -1.86 2.20 -49.69
C MET A 8 -2.70 2.80 -48.55
N SER A 9 -4.02 2.62 -48.56
CA SER A 9 -4.95 3.21 -47.58
C SER A 9 -5.33 2.25 -46.43
N GLN A 10 -5.12 0.94 -46.61
CA GLN A 10 -5.56 -0.07 -45.64
C GLN A 10 -4.56 -0.38 -44.52
N LEU A 11 -3.31 0.10 -44.62
CA LEU A 11 -2.28 -0.14 -43.59
C LEU A 11 -2.31 0.88 -42.43
N TYR A 12 -2.93 2.05 -42.62
CA TYR A 12 -2.99 3.09 -41.59
C TYR A 12 -4.18 2.94 -40.61
N THR A 13 -5.23 2.20 -40.99
CA THR A 13 -6.39 1.98 -40.12
C THR A 13 -6.12 0.93 -39.01
N ALA A 14 -5.16 0.03 -39.22
CA ALA A 14 -4.82 -1.00 -38.23
C ALA A 14 -3.96 -0.47 -37.06
N MET A 15 -3.20 0.62 -37.26
CA MET A 15 -2.28 1.15 -36.24
C MET A 15 -2.96 2.05 -35.20
N PHE A 16 -4.14 2.60 -35.50
CA PHE A 16 -4.89 3.46 -34.56
C PHE A 16 -5.79 2.67 -33.60
N ALA A 17 -6.15 1.42 -33.95
CA ALA A 17 -6.96 0.55 -33.10
C ALA A 17 -6.17 -0.10 -31.95
N MET A 18 -4.84 -0.13 -32.03
CA MET A 18 -3.99 -0.73 -30.99
C MET A 18 -3.65 0.25 -29.85
N LEU A 19 -3.84 1.56 -30.03
CA LEU A 19 -3.57 2.58 -29.01
C LEU A 19 -4.72 2.84 -28.03
N MET A 20 -5.92 2.31 -28.28
CA MET A 20 -7.08 2.52 -27.38
C MET A 20 -7.25 1.43 -26.31
N LEU A 21 -6.33 0.47 -26.23
CA LEU A 21 -6.37 -0.63 -25.24
C LEU A 21 -5.48 -0.40 -24.02
N VAL A 22 -4.90 0.78 -23.81
CA VAL A 22 -4.29 1.14 -22.52
C VAL A 22 -5.35 1.73 -21.58
N LEU A 23 -6.27 0.84 -21.18
CA LEU A 23 -6.82 0.67 -19.83
C LEU A 23 -6.94 1.98 -19.02
N VAL A 24 -8.10 2.64 -18.97
CA VAL A 24 -9.17 2.31 -18.00
C VAL A 24 -8.67 1.34 -16.91
N SER A 25 -7.90 1.82 -15.94
CA SER A 25 -7.87 1.15 -14.64
C SER A 25 -9.19 1.48 -13.93
N CYS A 26 -10.10 0.52 -14.00
CA CYS A 26 -11.32 0.42 -13.23
C CYS A 26 -11.30 1.19 -11.90
N GLY A 27 -12.14 2.22 -11.82
CA GLY A 27 -12.67 2.72 -10.54
C GLY A 27 -13.57 1.67 -9.91
N GLY A 28 -12.97 0.65 -9.31
CA GLY A 28 -13.65 -0.49 -8.72
C GLY A 28 -13.09 -0.85 -7.36
N ASN A 29 -13.45 -0.08 -6.33
CA ASN A 29 -13.58 -0.50 -4.93
C ASN A 29 -12.58 -1.55 -4.39
N GLU A 30 -11.28 -1.41 -4.69
CA GLU A 30 -10.25 -2.23 -4.04
C GLU A 30 -10.12 -1.77 -2.60
N LYS A 31 -10.76 -2.51 -1.68
CA LYS A 31 -10.70 -2.21 -0.24
C LYS A 31 -9.27 -2.15 0.32
N VAL A 32 -8.28 -2.69 -0.41
CA VAL A 32 -6.93 -2.95 0.08
C VAL A 32 -5.85 -2.12 -0.62
N GLY A 33 -6.23 -1.14 -1.45
CA GLY A 33 -5.31 -0.13 -2.00
C GLY A 33 -4.10 -0.70 -2.76
N THR A 34 -3.15 0.18 -3.10
CA THR A 34 -1.90 -0.21 -3.80
C THR A 34 -0.68 0.09 -2.92
N GLN A 35 0.47 -0.50 -3.25
CA GLN A 35 1.74 -0.21 -2.56
C GLN A 35 2.07 1.30 -2.53
N ASN A 36 1.72 2.03 -3.59
CA ASN A 36 1.90 3.48 -3.66
C ASN A 36 1.04 4.24 -2.62
N MET A 37 -0.07 3.67 -2.15
CA MET A 37 -0.84 4.28 -1.06
C MET A 37 -0.08 4.24 0.28
N ILE A 38 0.78 3.24 0.51
CA ILE A 38 1.57 3.06 1.74
C ILE A 38 2.72 4.05 1.82
N SER A 39 3.50 4.20 0.74
CA SER A 39 4.74 5.01 0.74
C SER A 39 4.67 6.29 -0.08
N GLY A 40 3.63 6.48 -0.91
CA GLY A 40 3.63 7.57 -1.88
C GLY A 40 4.76 7.45 -2.91
N SER A 41 5.06 8.55 -3.59
CA SER A 41 6.13 8.59 -4.60
C SER A 41 7.54 8.53 -3.99
N SER A 42 7.72 9.04 -2.77
CA SER A 42 9.01 9.10 -2.08
C SER A 42 8.93 8.50 -0.67
N SER A 43 8.09 9.07 0.18
CA SER A 43 7.79 8.53 1.49
C SER A 43 6.43 9.02 1.99
N LYS A 44 5.84 8.28 2.92
CA LYS A 44 4.63 8.67 3.63
C LYS A 44 4.73 8.26 5.10
N THR A 45 4.28 9.14 5.97
CA THR A 45 4.25 8.90 7.42
C THR A 45 2.84 8.55 7.86
N TRP A 46 2.75 7.55 8.71
CA TRP A 46 1.53 7.06 9.34
C TRP A 46 1.66 7.20 10.85
N LYS A 47 0.53 7.47 11.49
CA LYS A 47 0.44 7.60 12.94
C LYS A 47 -0.67 6.72 13.48
N ALA A 48 -0.40 6.00 14.56
CA ALA A 48 -1.40 5.19 15.23
C ALA A 48 -2.52 6.10 15.79
N ASP A 49 -3.77 5.80 15.42
CA ASP A 49 -4.96 6.53 15.88
C ASP A 49 -5.73 5.71 16.91
N LYS A 50 -5.83 4.39 16.68
CA LYS A 50 -6.63 3.49 17.50
C LYS A 50 -6.12 2.06 17.43
N GLU A 51 -6.11 1.38 18.58
CA GLU A 51 -5.86 -0.04 18.69
C GLU A 51 -7.07 -0.75 19.31
N LEU A 52 -7.35 -1.95 18.82
CA LEU A 52 -8.42 -2.81 19.31
C LEU A 52 -7.82 -4.18 19.61
N ASP A 53 -8.21 -4.78 20.73
CA ASP A 53 -7.90 -6.19 20.98
C ASP A 53 -8.67 -7.11 20.01
N ALA A 54 -8.38 -8.42 20.07
CA ALA A 54 -9.04 -9.42 19.24
C ALA A 54 -10.57 -9.53 19.49
N ALA A 55 -11.05 -9.09 20.66
CA ALA A 55 -12.47 -9.01 20.99
C ALA A 55 -13.14 -7.70 20.51
N GLY A 56 -12.36 -6.80 19.91
CA GLY A 56 -12.80 -5.49 19.42
C GLY A 56 -12.93 -4.44 20.53
N ASN A 57 -12.47 -4.71 21.74
CA ASN A 57 -12.41 -3.71 22.80
C ASN A 57 -11.32 -2.71 22.46
N LYS A 58 -11.57 -1.43 22.76
CA LYS A 58 -10.55 -0.39 22.58
C LYS A 58 -9.42 -0.65 23.57
N ASP A 59 -8.24 -0.96 23.04
CA ASP A 59 -7.04 -0.75 23.82
C ASP A 59 -6.71 0.75 23.78
N LYS A 60 -6.48 1.35 24.94
CA LYS A 60 -6.15 2.77 24.99
C LYS A 60 -4.66 2.89 24.73
N LEU A 61 -4.32 3.30 23.50
CA LEU A 61 -2.97 3.77 23.20
C LEU A 61 -2.53 4.76 24.30
N THR A 62 -1.40 4.45 24.91
CA THR A 62 -0.65 5.32 25.82
C THR A 62 -0.27 6.62 25.11
N LYS A 63 0.17 7.63 25.86
CA LYS A 63 0.58 8.91 25.24
C LYS A 63 1.80 8.71 24.34
N GLU A 64 2.64 7.76 24.72
CA GLU A 64 3.87 7.37 24.07
C GLU A 64 3.58 6.66 22.75
N GLU A 65 2.67 5.68 22.73
CA GLU A 65 2.24 5.00 21.49
C GLU A 65 1.50 5.96 20.55
N LYS A 66 0.73 6.92 21.09
CA LYS A 66 0.14 7.99 20.27
C LYS A 66 1.16 8.94 19.67
N ALA A 67 2.39 8.97 20.17
CA ALA A 67 3.46 9.75 19.59
C ALA A 67 4.23 8.96 18.52
N GLU A 68 4.00 7.65 18.41
CA GLU A 68 4.67 6.81 17.43
C GLU A 68 4.25 7.15 16.00
N THR A 69 5.26 7.21 15.14
CA THR A 69 5.11 7.49 13.72
C THR A 69 5.88 6.45 12.94
N MET A 70 5.26 5.93 11.89
CA MET A 70 5.85 4.95 10.98
C MET A 70 5.96 5.57 9.59
N GLN A 71 7.18 5.80 9.14
CA GLN A 71 7.46 6.33 7.81
C GLN A 71 7.86 5.19 6.87
N PHE A 72 7.14 5.04 5.77
CA PHE A 72 7.47 4.10 4.70
C PHE A 72 8.08 4.87 3.53
N TYR A 73 9.24 4.43 3.08
CA TYR A 73 9.94 4.93 1.91
C TYR A 73 9.61 4.07 0.69
N SER A 74 9.48 4.68 -0.48
CA SER A 74 9.14 3.98 -1.73
C SER A 74 10.23 3.00 -2.18
N ASP A 75 11.44 3.12 -1.65
CA ASP A 75 12.56 2.20 -1.86
C ASP A 75 12.50 0.92 -0.99
N GLY A 76 11.45 0.76 -0.18
CA GLY A 76 11.25 -0.43 0.65
C GLY A 76 11.84 -0.33 2.06
N ARG A 77 12.37 0.82 2.48
CA ARG A 77 12.77 1.04 3.88
C ARG A 77 11.62 1.59 4.72
N PHE A 78 11.63 1.32 6.03
CA PHE A 78 10.76 1.99 6.98
C PHE A 78 11.52 2.49 8.20
N ALA A 79 10.95 3.49 8.87
CA ALA A 79 11.40 4.00 10.16
C ALA A 79 10.21 4.12 11.12
N LEU A 80 10.34 3.56 12.32
CA LEU A 80 9.40 3.69 13.42
C LEU A 80 10.03 4.56 14.49
N GLY A 81 9.47 5.75 14.71
CA GLY A 81 9.96 6.71 15.68
C GLY A 81 8.91 7.02 16.75
N GLY A 82 9.31 7.00 18.02
CA GLY A 82 8.46 7.29 19.17
C GLY A 82 9.13 6.87 20.48
N GLY A 83 8.65 7.39 21.62
CA GLY A 83 9.17 7.00 22.95
C GLY A 83 10.68 7.26 23.18
N GLY A 84 11.32 8.11 22.37
CA GLY A 84 12.76 8.39 22.44
C GLY A 84 13.65 7.38 21.71
N SER A 85 13.07 6.45 20.94
CA SER A 85 13.81 5.46 20.15
C SER A 85 13.46 5.56 18.66
N LEU A 86 14.39 5.08 17.82
CA LEU A 86 14.20 4.93 16.38
C LEU A 86 14.52 3.50 16.00
N GLN A 87 13.52 2.78 15.53
CA GLN A 87 13.68 1.46 14.93
C GLN A 87 13.58 1.59 13.41
N THR A 88 14.34 0.79 12.68
CA THR A 88 14.34 0.82 11.21
C THR A 88 14.31 -0.59 10.65
N GLY A 89 13.99 -0.70 9.36
CA GLY A 89 13.96 -1.98 8.68
C GLY A 89 13.53 -1.86 7.22
N THR A 90 13.12 -2.99 6.66
CA THR A 90 12.54 -3.06 5.32
C THR A 90 11.09 -3.50 5.38
N TRP A 91 10.29 -3.06 4.41
CA TRP A 91 8.89 -3.45 4.28
C TRP A 91 8.57 -3.94 2.88
N SER A 92 7.55 -4.79 2.79
CA SER A 92 6.98 -5.22 1.52
C SER A 92 5.47 -5.33 1.64
N PHE A 93 4.75 -5.09 0.54
CA PHE A 93 3.31 -5.27 0.48
C PHE A 93 2.92 -6.25 -0.64
N ASP A 94 2.35 -7.37 -0.25
CA ASP A 94 1.72 -8.32 -1.18
C ASP A 94 0.23 -7.98 -1.27
N GLN A 95 -0.16 -7.26 -2.32
CA GLN A 95 -1.54 -6.83 -2.53
C GLN A 95 -2.49 -8.02 -2.73
N SER A 96 -2.02 -9.12 -3.32
CA SER A 96 -2.83 -10.31 -3.56
C SER A 96 -3.14 -11.06 -2.26
N ALA A 97 -2.15 -11.17 -1.38
CA ALA A 97 -2.29 -11.75 -0.06
C ALA A 97 -2.79 -10.75 0.99
N LYS A 98 -2.95 -9.47 0.62
CA LYS A 98 -3.30 -8.37 1.53
C LYS A 98 -2.36 -8.29 2.72
N ARG A 99 -1.05 -8.49 2.49
CA ARG A 99 -0.08 -8.67 3.57
C ARG A 99 0.98 -7.58 3.55
N LEU A 100 1.06 -6.84 4.64
CA LEU A 100 2.20 -5.96 4.94
C LEU A 100 3.18 -6.75 5.81
N SER A 101 4.43 -6.83 5.36
CA SER A 101 5.52 -7.46 6.11
C SER A 101 6.55 -6.43 6.50
N LEU A 102 6.97 -6.42 7.77
CA LEU A 102 8.03 -5.57 8.31
C LEU A 102 9.19 -6.45 8.79
N GLN A 103 10.38 -6.22 8.28
CA GLN A 103 11.61 -6.85 8.75
C GLN A 103 12.45 -5.79 9.46
N PHE A 104 12.43 -5.80 10.78
CA PHE A 104 13.28 -4.91 11.58
C PHE A 104 14.75 -5.25 11.37
N GLN A 105 15.58 -4.22 11.37
CA GLN A 105 17.02 -4.38 11.28
C GLN A 105 17.53 -5.22 12.46
N GLY A 106 18.26 -6.30 12.16
CA GLY A 106 18.83 -7.20 13.17
C GLY A 106 17.84 -8.19 13.78
N ALA A 107 16.56 -8.18 13.38
CA ALA A 107 15.63 -9.25 13.73
C ALA A 107 15.78 -10.43 12.76
N ASP A 108 15.58 -11.65 13.25
CA ASP A 108 15.60 -12.88 12.42
C ASP A 108 14.24 -13.19 11.77
N VAL A 109 13.18 -12.53 12.23
CA VAL A 109 11.80 -12.77 11.81
C VAL A 109 11.14 -11.47 11.35
N SER A 110 10.20 -11.60 10.41
CA SER A 110 9.36 -10.49 9.98
C SER A 110 8.05 -10.47 10.75
N GLU A 111 7.58 -9.27 11.09
CA GLU A 111 6.21 -9.03 11.52
C GLU A 111 5.30 -9.00 10.30
N ASN A 112 4.13 -9.61 10.40
CA ASN A 112 3.19 -9.72 9.29
C ASN A 112 1.81 -9.27 9.72
N PHE A 113 1.21 -8.39 8.93
CA PHE A 113 -0.11 -7.83 9.17
C PHE A 113 -1.01 -8.08 7.97
N THR A 114 -2.27 -8.44 8.24
CA THR A 114 -3.31 -8.42 7.22
C THR A 114 -3.81 -6.98 7.06
N VAL A 115 -3.90 -6.50 5.83
CA VAL A 115 -4.41 -5.17 5.48
C VAL A 115 -5.90 -5.29 5.17
N GLU A 116 -6.74 -4.88 6.12
CA GLU A 116 -8.21 -4.86 5.95
C GLU A 116 -8.67 -3.65 5.13
N GLN A 117 -7.99 -2.52 5.31
CA GLN A 117 -8.29 -1.28 4.61
C GLN A 117 -7.00 -0.53 4.29
N LEU A 118 -6.89 -0.02 3.06
CA LEU A 118 -5.83 0.89 2.67
C LEU A 118 -6.38 1.93 1.70
N THR A 119 -6.26 3.18 2.10
CA THR A 119 -6.64 4.37 1.32
C THR A 119 -5.50 5.38 1.40
N GLU A 120 -5.65 6.54 0.76
CA GLU A 120 -4.63 7.60 0.86
C GLU A 120 -4.40 8.12 2.29
N LYS A 121 -5.44 8.04 3.15
CA LYS A 121 -5.47 8.66 4.48
C LYS A 121 -5.56 7.70 5.65
N GLU A 122 -5.94 6.45 5.40
CA GLU A 122 -6.25 5.47 6.43
C GLU A 122 -5.76 4.08 6.04
N MET A 123 -5.10 3.42 7.00
CA MET A 123 -4.65 2.04 6.93
C MET A 123 -5.21 1.29 8.14
N ARG A 124 -5.81 0.12 7.92
CA ARG A 124 -6.25 -0.80 8.99
C ARG A 124 -5.49 -2.11 8.87
N LEU A 125 -4.75 -2.42 9.91
CA LEU A 125 -3.94 -3.62 10.04
C LEU A 125 -4.59 -4.57 11.04
N VAL A 126 -4.43 -5.87 10.80
CA VAL A 126 -4.78 -6.93 11.73
C VAL A 126 -3.52 -7.75 11.98
N GLY A 127 -3.12 -7.86 13.25
CA GLY A 127 -1.97 -8.66 13.65
C GLY A 127 -2.31 -10.15 13.77
N GLY A 128 -1.29 -10.96 14.14
CA GLY A 128 -1.38 -12.42 14.13
C GLY A 128 -2.38 -12.99 15.13
N ASN A 129 -2.68 -12.26 16.21
CA ASN A 129 -3.62 -12.71 17.25
C ASN A 129 -5.01 -12.06 17.10
N GLY A 130 -5.26 -11.34 15.99
CA GLY A 130 -6.55 -10.72 15.67
C GLY A 130 -6.73 -9.29 16.20
N GLU A 131 -5.75 -8.75 16.92
CA GLU A 131 -5.65 -7.34 17.28
C GLU A 131 -5.68 -6.45 16.02
N LYS A 132 -6.27 -5.26 16.14
CA LYS A 132 -6.42 -4.34 15.02
C LYS A 132 -5.80 -2.99 15.32
N MET A 133 -5.08 -2.45 14.34
CA MET A 133 -4.48 -1.13 14.41
C MET A 133 -5.01 -0.25 13.28
N GLU A 134 -5.53 0.92 13.61
CA GLU A 134 -5.91 1.97 12.67
C GLU A 134 -4.83 3.05 12.65
N LEU A 135 -4.29 3.32 11.47
CA LEU A 135 -3.29 4.36 11.24
C LEU A 135 -3.84 5.44 10.31
N LYS A 136 -3.46 6.69 10.58
CA LYS A 136 -3.78 7.85 9.74
C LYS A 136 -2.52 8.43 9.11
N ALA A 137 -2.61 8.74 7.82
CA ALA A 137 -1.54 9.47 7.14
C ALA A 137 -1.32 10.85 7.77
N GLN A 138 -0.07 11.29 7.83
CA GLN A 138 0.35 12.62 8.31
C GLN A 138 0.63 13.58 7.15
#